data_AF-A0A2K3KHX9-F1
#
_entry.id   AF-A0A2K3KHX9-F1
#
_cell.length_a   1.000
_cell.length_b   1.000
_cell.length_c   1.000
_cell.angle_alpha   90.00
_cell.angle_beta   90.00
_cell.angle_gamma   90.00
#
_symmetry.space_group_name_H-M   'P 1'
#
loop_
_entity.id
_entity.type
_entity.pdbx_description
1 polymer ?
#
loop_
_entity_poly.entity_id
_entity_poly.type
_entity_poly.pdbx_seq_one_letter_code
_entity_poly.pdbx_strand_id
1 'polypeptide(L)' 'ASNPHDMTGETGTLGYMAPEVLNGSAYNRKCDVYSFGICLWEIYCCDMPYPDLSFSEVTSAVVRQV' A
#
# COMPACT_ATOMS: atom_id res chain seq x y z
N ALA A 1 -4.75 14.52 7.27
CA ALA A 1 -3.83 15.58 6.80
C ALA A 1 -4.56 16.47 5.81
N SER A 2 -4.39 17.80 5.90
CA SER A 2 -5.20 18.79 5.17
C SER A 2 -4.50 19.41 3.95
N ASN A 3 -3.32 18.92 3.57
CA ASN A 3 -2.56 19.46 2.44
C ASN A 3 -2.02 18.30 1.57
N PRO A 4 -2.44 18.18 0.28
CA PRO A 4 -2.03 17.08 -0.61
C PRO A 4 -0.54 17.09 -0.99
N HIS A 5 0.20 18.13 -0.61
CA HIS A 5 1.65 18.23 -0.80
C HIS A 5 2.48 17.64 0.35
N ASP A 6 1.85 17.25 1.46
CA ASP A 6 2.54 16.85 2.70
C ASP A 6 2.52 15.34 2.98
N MET A 7 1.97 14.51 2.09
CA MET A 7 2.07 13.06 2.24
C MET A 7 3.04 12.55 1.18
N THR A 8 4.32 12.67 1.52
CA THR A 8 5.39 12.01 0.78
C THR A 8 5.11 10.50 0.79
N GLY A 9 5.09 9.89 -0.40
CA GLY A 9 4.84 8.45 -0.60
C GLY A 9 5.87 7.51 0.05
N GLU A 10 6.73 8.05 0.93
CA GLU A 10 7.77 7.34 1.68
C GLU A 10 7.35 7.02 3.12
N THR A 11 6.20 7.50 3.59
CA THR A 11 5.72 7.25 4.97
C THR A 11 4.55 6.26 4.98
N GLY A 12 4.86 4.97 5.14
CA GLY A 12 3.88 3.90 5.38
C GLY A 12 4.54 2.52 5.40
N THR A 13 3.86 1.51 5.95
CA THR A 13 4.34 0.13 5.87
C THR A 13 4.07 -0.41 4.47
N LEU A 14 5.14 -0.73 3.75
CA LEU A 14 5.14 -0.99 2.30
C LEU A 14 4.14 -2.06 1.84
N GLY A 15 3.91 -3.10 2.64
CA GLY A 15 2.93 -4.16 2.34
C GLY A 15 1.47 -3.69 2.33
N TYR A 16 1.17 -2.51 2.88
CA TYR A 16 -0.17 -1.95 3.01
C TYR A 16 -0.41 -0.76 2.09
N MET A 17 0.61 -0.31 1.35
CA MET A 17 0.49 0.85 0.47
C MET A 17 -0.28 0.50 -0.80
N ALA A 18 -1.22 1.38 -1.17
CA ALA A 18 -1.98 1.26 -2.40
C ALA A 18 -1.10 1.54 -3.64
N PRO A 19 -1.39 0.92 -4.80
CA PRO A 19 -0.59 1.10 -6.02
C PRO A 19 -0.47 2.56 -6.46
N GLU A 20 -1.52 3.37 -6.28
CA GLU A 20 -1.52 4.80 -6.61
C GLU A 20 -0.59 5.63 -5.72
N VAL A 21 -0.42 5.21 -4.45
CA VAL A 21 0.50 5.84 -3.50
C VAL A 21 1.94 5.49 -3.88
N LEU A 22 2.19 4.22 -4.23
CA LEU A 22 3.51 3.73 -4.67
C LEU A 22 3.96 4.37 -5.99
N ASN A 23 3.01 4.67 -6.89
CA ASN A 23 3.28 5.35 -8.16
C ASN A 23 3.45 6.87 -8.02
N GLY A 24 3.40 7.42 -6.79
CA GLY A 24 3.50 8.87 -6.55
C GLY A 24 2.39 9.68 -7.22
N SER A 25 1.26 9.04 -7.56
CA SER A 25 0.13 9.68 -8.20
C SER A 25 -0.74 10.38 -7.17
N ALA A 26 -1.69 11.20 -7.62
CA ALA A 26 -2.66 11.82 -6.73
C ALA A 26 -3.48 10.75 -6.01
N TYR A 27 -3.11 10.44 -4.76
CA TYR A 27 -3.82 9.50 -3.92
C TYR A 27 -4.97 10.23 -3.21
N ASN A 28 -6.00 9.47 -2.84
CA ASN A 28 -7.19 9.97 -2.17
C ASN A 28 -7.52 9.01 -1.01
N ARG A 29 -8.64 9.24 -0.31
CA ARG A 29 -9.08 8.38 0.81
C ARG A 29 -9.29 6.89 0.47
N LYS A 30 -9.20 6.48 -0.80
CA LYS A 30 -9.21 5.07 -1.22
C LYS A 30 -7.92 4.35 -0.84
N CYS A 31 -6.79 5.05 -0.68
CA CYS A 31 -5.55 4.42 -0.22
C CYS A 31 -5.69 3.82 1.18
N ASP A 32 -6.48 4.47 2.04
CA ASP A 32 -6.80 4.00 3.39
C ASP A 32 -7.68 2.72 3.37
N VAL A 33 -8.52 2.58 2.33
CA VAL A 33 -9.36 1.38 2.15
C VAL A 33 -8.52 0.19 1.68
N TYR A 34 -7.54 0.43 0.81
CA TYR A 34 -6.60 -0.61 0.37
C TYR A 34 -5.80 -1.14 1.56
N SER A 35 -5.19 -0.24 2.35
CA SER A 35 -4.42 -0.62 3.54
C SER A 35 -5.29 -1.37 4.56
N PHE A 36 -6.54 -0.95 4.77
CA PHE A 36 -7.49 -1.69 5.61
C PHE A 36 -7.79 -3.11 5.07
N GLY A 37 -7.87 -3.28 3.74
CA GLY A 37 -8.04 -4.59 3.11
C GLY A 37 -6.87 -5.54 3.40
N ILE A 38 -5.64 -5.03 3.34
CA ILE A 38 -4.44 -5.82 3.71
C ILE A 38 -4.45 -6.18 5.21
N CYS A 39 -4.83 -5.26 6.09
CA CYS A 39 -4.99 -5.57 7.53
C CYS A 39 -6.06 -6.65 7.75
N LEU A 40 -7.18 -6.60 7.03
CA LEU A 40 -8.23 -7.60 7.16
C LEU A 40 -7.76 -8.97 6.65
N TRP A 41 -6.97 -9.00 5.57
CA TRP A 41 -6.34 -10.22 5.08
C TRP A 41 -5.35 -10.79 6.10
N GLU A 42 -4.50 -9.95 6.71
CA GLU A 42 -3.54 -10.37 7.74
C GLU A 42 -4.26 -10.97 8.95
N ILE A 43 -5.36 -10.36 9.41
CA ILE A 43 -6.17 -10.91 10.51
C ILE A 43 -6.82 -12.24 10.13
N TYR A 44 -7.26 -12.38 8.88
CA TYR A 44 -7.94 -13.59 8.41
C TYR A 44 -6.96 -14.77 8.21
N CYS A 45 -5.80 -14.50 7.62
CA CYS A 45 -4.76 -15.49 7.35
C CYS A 45 -3.84 -15.73 8.56
N CYS A 46 -3.82 -14.82 9.54
CA CYS A 46 -2.86 -14.80 10.64
C CYS A 46 -1.40 -14.90 10.16
N ASP A 47 -1.10 -14.30 9.00
CA ASP A 47 0.19 -14.40 8.33
C ASP A 47 0.62 -13.03 7.77
N MET A 48 1.93 -12.83 7.65
CA MET A 48 2.49 -11.56 7.20
C MET A 48 2.21 -11.38 5.71
N PRO A 49 1.67 -10.21 5.28
CA PRO A 49 1.50 -9.93 3.87
C PRO A 49 2.88 -9.89 3.17
N TYR A 50 3.02 -10.74 2.15
CA TYR A 50 4.21 -10.83 1.29
C TYR A 50 5.53 -11.17 2.03
N PRO A 51 5.63 -12.33 2.69
CA PRO A 51 6.79 -12.68 3.53
C PRO A 51 8.09 -12.85 2.74
N ASP A 52 7.99 -13.27 1.47
CA ASP A 52 9.14 -13.61 0.62
C ASP A 52 9.44 -12.57 -0.48
N LEU A 53 8.70 -11.46 -0.52
CA LEU A 53 8.86 -10.46 -1.59
C LEU A 53 9.61 -9.24 -1.09
N SER A 54 10.63 -8.84 -1.85
CA SER A 54 11.31 -7.56 -1.63
C SER A 54 10.39 -6.38 -1.96
N PHE A 55 10.73 -5.21 -1.45
CA PHE A 55 9.99 -3.96 -1.69
C PHE A 55 9.68 -3.74 -3.19
N SER A 56 10.70 -3.87 -4.05
CA SER A 56 10.53 -3.68 -5.49
C SER A 56 9.58 -4.71 -6.10
N GLU A 57 9.55 -5.93 -5.57
CA GLU A 57 8.70 -7.01 -6.08
C GLU A 57 7.25 -6.77 -5.68
N VAL A 58 6.98 -6.43 -4.42
CA VAL A 58 5.63 -6.09 -3.92
C VAL A 58 5.08 -4.90 -4.71
N THR A 59 5.87 -3.83 -4.85
CA THR A 59 5.45 -2.65 -5.63
C THR A 59 5.17 -3.02 -7.08
N SER A 60 6.05 -3.81 -7.71
CA SER A 60 5.83 -4.23 -9.09
C SER A 60 4.62 -5.14 -9.26
N ALA A 61 4.33 -6.02 -8.30
CA ALA A 61 3.21 -6.94 -8.34
C ALA A 61 1.88 -6.19 -8.18
N VAL A 62 1.80 -5.32 -7.18
CA VAL A 62 0.58 -4.55 -6.86
C VAL A 62 0.28 -3.50 -7.93
N VAL A 63 1.31 -2.82 -8.47
CA VAL A 63 1.13 -1.83 -9.55
C VAL A 63 0.76 -2.49 -10.89
N ARG A 64 1.23 -3.71 -11.16
CA ARG A 64 0.91 -4.44 -12.40
C ARG A 64 -0.43 -5.17 -12.39
N GLN A 65 -1.08 -5.29 -11.23
CA GLN A 65 -2.39 -5.93 -11.11
C GLN A 65 -3.56 -5.04 -11.56
N VAL A 66 -3.32 -3.77 -11.91
CA VAL A 66 -4.32 -2.80 -12.38
C VAL A 66 -4.35 -2.73 -13.91
#